data_AF-A0A838YZ40-F1
#
_entry.id   AF-A0A838YZ40-F1
#
_cell.length_a   1.000
_cell.length_b   1.000
_cell.length_c   1.000
_cell.angle_alpha   90.00
_cell.angle_beta   90.00
_cell.angle_gamma   90.00
#
_symmetry.space_group_name_H-M   'P 1'
#
loop_
_entity.id
_entity.type
_entity.pdbx_description
1 polymer ?
#
loop_
_entity_poly.entity_id
_entity_poly.type
_entity_poly.pdbx_seq_one_letter_code
_entity_poly.pdbx_strand_id
1 'polypeptide(L)' 'MRTTIQTSNQSSTDLTHDLLKEISRVKDLLNLYHSLPNNVGIIASQRLKIHLAHAEKAIQDNDIIQMLQMYGILKECQ' A
#
# COMPACT_ATOMS: atom_id res chain seq x y z
N MET A 1 14.71 37.47 -11.05
CA MET A 1 14.72 36.49 -9.95
C MET A 1 13.35 36.51 -9.28
N ARG A 2 12.56 35.44 -9.39
CA ARG A 2 11.29 35.25 -8.67
C ARG A 2 11.30 33.84 -8.10
N THR A 3 11.51 33.75 -6.79
CA THR A 3 11.44 32.51 -6.02
C THR A 3 9.97 32.29 -5.66
N THR A 4 9.29 31.41 -6.38
CA THR A 4 8.01 30.86 -5.94
C THR A 4 8.28 29.70 -5.01
N ILE A 5 8.15 29.96 -3.71
CA ILE A 5 8.11 28.93 -2.67
C ILE A 5 6.76 28.22 -2.84
N GLN A 6 6.76 27.05 -3.50
CA GLN A 6 5.61 26.17 -3.57
C GLN A 6 5.34 25.59 -2.18
N THR A 7 4.13 25.83 -1.69
CA THR A 7 3.66 25.47 -0.35
C THR A 7 3.47 23.95 -0.24
N SER A 8 4.28 23.33 0.61
CA SER A 8 4.51 21.89 0.72
C SER A 8 3.57 21.16 1.71
N ASN A 9 2.24 21.25 1.54
CA ASN A 9 1.30 20.61 2.48
C ASN A 9 0.18 19.77 1.82
N GLN A 10 0.20 19.55 0.50
CA GLN A 10 -0.80 18.72 -0.20
C GLN A 10 -0.40 17.24 -0.35
N SER A 11 0.85 16.88 -0.06
CA SER A 11 1.40 15.55 -0.40
C SER A 11 0.92 14.41 0.51
N SER A 12 0.66 14.66 1.80
CA SER A 12 0.37 13.58 2.76
C SER A 12 -1.05 13.02 2.62
N THR A 13 -2.02 13.89 2.32
CA THR A 13 -3.41 13.46 2.06
C THR A 13 -3.49 12.65 0.77
N ASP A 14 -2.71 13.04 -0.25
CA ASP A 14 -2.62 12.33 -1.53
C ASP A 14 -1.97 10.95 -1.39
N LEU A 15 -0.85 10.88 -0.66
CA LEU A 15 -0.18 9.61 -0.35
C LEU A 15 -1.10 8.64 0.39
N THR A 16 -1.81 9.11 1.41
CA THR A 16 -2.74 8.26 2.18
C THR A 16 -3.84 7.71 1.28
N HIS A 17 -4.42 8.56 0.44
CA HIS A 17 -5.47 8.19 -0.50
C HIS A 17 -4.97 7.16 -1.53
N ASP A 18 -3.82 7.40 -2.12
CA ASP A 18 -3.23 6.49 -3.10
C ASP A 18 -2.79 5.15 -2.49
N LEU A 19 -2.29 5.17 -1.25
CA LEU A 19 -1.99 3.95 -0.50
C LEU A 19 -3.26 3.14 -0.21
N LEU A 20 -4.37 3.80 0.16
CA LEU A 20 -5.65 3.13 0.38
C LEU A 20 -6.20 2.47 -0.90
N LYS A 21 -6.01 3.07 -2.06
CA LYS A 21 -6.36 2.45 -3.35
C LYS A 21 -5.56 1.16 -3.59
N GLU A 22 -4.25 1.21 -3.38
CA GLU A 22 -3.40 0.03 -3.55
C GLU A 22 -3.71 -1.05 -2.51
N ILE A 23 -4.03 -0.70 -1.26
CA ILE A 23 -4.52 -1.63 -0.24
C ILE A 23 -5.78 -2.35 -0.73
N SER A 24 -6.75 -1.62 -1.29
CA SER A 24 -7.97 -2.23 -1.83
C SER A 24 -7.65 -3.20 -2.97
N ARG A 25 -6.83 -2.78 -3.94
CA ARG A 25 -6.44 -3.64 -5.07
C ARG A 25 -5.72 -4.91 -4.62
N VAL A 26 -4.81 -4.81 -3.65
CA VAL A 26 -4.07 -5.96 -3.14
C VAL A 26 -4.95 -6.87 -2.28
N LYS A 27 -6.01 -6.36 -1.63
CA LYS A 27 -7.04 -7.20 -1.00
C LYS A 27 -7.81 -8.04 -2.02
N ASP A 28 -8.12 -7.49 -3.19
CA ASP A 28 -8.73 -8.26 -4.28
C ASP A 28 -7.79 -9.35 -4.81
N LEU A 29 -6.50 -9.03 -4.96
CA LEU A 29 -5.48 -10.00 -5.34
C LEU A 29 -5.32 -11.12 -4.29
N LEU A 30 -5.38 -10.78 -3.01
CA LEU A 30 -5.36 -11.76 -1.92
C LEU A 30 -6.56 -12.72 -2.03
N ASN A 31 -7.75 -12.21 -2.34
CA ASN A 31 -8.93 -13.03 -2.54
C ASN A 31 -8.77 -13.98 -3.75
N LEU A 32 -8.16 -13.49 -4.84
CA LEU A 32 -7.81 -14.32 -6.00
C LEU A 32 -6.88 -15.46 -5.59
N TYR A 33 -5.77 -15.18 -4.90
CA TYR A 33 -4.83 -16.23 -4.46
C TYR A 33 -5.46 -17.23 -3.49
N HIS A 34 -6.37 -16.80 -2.60
CA HIS A 34 -7.13 -17.72 -1.74
C HIS A 34 -8.12 -18.59 -2.51
N SER A 35 -8.64 -18.12 -3.64
CA SER A 35 -9.60 -18.88 -4.46
C SER A 35 -8.95 -20.02 -5.27
N LEU A 36 -7.62 -20.06 -5.34
CA LEU A 36 -6.91 -21.08 -6.10
C LEU A 36 -7.03 -22.47 -5.44
N PRO A 37 -7.26 -23.54 -6.23
CA PRO A 37 -7.42 -24.89 -5.70
C PRO A 37 -6.13 -25.42 -5.08
N ASN A 38 -6.26 -26.39 -4.17
CA ASN A 38 -5.12 -27.09 -3.55
C ASN A 38 -4.11 -26.18 -2.82
N ASN A 39 -4.54 -25.01 -2.34
CA ASN A 39 -3.72 -24.07 -1.57
C ASN A 39 -2.47 -23.56 -2.31
N VAL A 40 -2.42 -23.61 -3.65
CA VAL A 40 -1.23 -23.17 -4.41
C VAL A 40 -0.90 -21.69 -4.21
N GLY A 41 -1.90 -20.88 -3.85
CA GLY A 41 -1.73 -19.45 -3.54
C GLY A 41 -1.33 -19.14 -2.09
N ILE A 42 -1.09 -20.13 -1.23
CA ILE A 42 -0.96 -19.89 0.23
C ILE A 42 0.25 -19.04 0.60
N ILE A 43 1.40 -19.25 -0.04
CA ILE A 43 2.63 -18.49 0.24
C ILE A 43 2.45 -17.04 -0.21
N ALA A 44 1.94 -16.83 -1.42
CA ALA A 44 1.63 -15.50 -1.94
C ALA A 44 0.62 -14.79 -1.02
N SER A 45 -0.45 -15.48 -0.63
CA SER A 45 -1.49 -14.94 0.28
C SER A 45 -0.91 -14.50 1.63
N GLN A 46 -0.02 -15.29 2.22
CA GLN A 46 0.64 -14.92 3.48
C GLN A 46 1.52 -13.67 3.32
N ARG A 47 2.29 -13.59 2.23
CA ARG A 47 3.12 -12.42 1.93
C ARG A 47 2.28 -11.16 1.75
N LEU A 48 1.19 -11.25 0.99
CA LEU A 48 0.27 -10.12 0.79
C LEU A 48 -0.37 -9.65 2.10
N LYS A 49 -0.77 -10.59 2.99
CA LYS A 49 -1.29 -10.24 4.33
C LYS A 49 -0.29 -9.44 5.16
N ILE A 50 0.99 -9.81 5.13
CA ILE A 50 2.05 -9.08 5.85
C ILE A 50 2.19 -7.66 5.30
N HIS A 51 2.23 -7.51 3.97
CA HIS A 51 2.33 -6.19 3.34
C HIS A 51 1.11 -5.31 3.66
N LEU A 52 -0.10 -5.85 3.58
CA LEU A 52 -1.32 -5.13 3.93
C LEU A 52 -1.31 -4.66 5.41
N ALA A 53 -0.91 -5.53 6.34
CA ALA A 53 -0.84 -5.19 7.76
C ALA A 53 0.16 -4.05 8.03
N HIS A 54 1.32 -4.06 7.36
CA HIS A 54 2.31 -2.98 7.49
C HIS A 54 1.81 -1.67 6.88
N ALA A 55 1.09 -1.71 5.75
CA ALA A 55 0.51 -0.52 5.13
C ALA A 55 -0.57 0.12 6.00
N GLU A 56 -1.47 -0.69 6.57
CA GLU A 56 -2.53 -0.23 7.48
C GLU A 56 -1.93 0.37 8.76
N LYS A 57 -0.91 -0.28 9.32
CA LYS A 57 -0.19 0.24 10.49
C LYS A 57 0.51 1.58 10.18
N ALA A 58 1.16 1.71 9.03
CA ALA A 58 1.83 2.95 8.64
C ALA A 58 0.86 4.13 8.54
N ILE A 59 -0.36 3.89 8.03
CA ILE A 59 -1.44 4.89 8.00
C ILE A 59 -1.88 5.24 9.44
N GLN A 60 -2.11 4.23 10.29
CA GLN A 60 -2.55 4.43 11.67
C GLN A 60 -1.53 5.23 12.50
N ASP A 61 -0.24 4.94 12.32
CA ASP A 61 0.87 5.60 13.02
C ASP A 61 1.26 6.94 12.36
N ASN A 62 0.64 7.29 11.23
CA ASN A 62 0.97 8.44 10.39
C ASN A 62 2.47 8.50 10.01
N ASP A 63 3.09 7.32 9.84
CA ASP A 63 4.49 7.17 9.44
C ASP A 63 4.62 7.33 7.91
N ILE A 64 4.86 8.56 7.47
CA ILE A 64 4.96 8.91 6.05
C ILE A 64 6.05 8.12 5.32
N ILE A 65 7.19 7.82 5.98
CA ILE A 65 8.28 7.08 5.34
C ILE A 65 7.84 5.65 5.08
N GLN A 66 7.23 5.02 6.08
CA GLN A 66 6.72 3.66 5.93
C GLN A 66 5.55 3.60 4.94
N MET A 67 4.68 4.62 4.89
CA MET A 67 3.62 4.73 3.88
C MET A 67 4.18 4.77 2.45
N LEU A 68 5.24 5.55 2.20
CA LEU A 68 5.91 5.59 0.88
C LEU A 68 6.53 4.25 0.50
N GLN A 69 7.21 3.60 1.44
CA GLN A 69 7.79 2.26 1.21
C GLN A 69 6.69 1.25 0.88
N MET A 70 5.62 1.24 1.67
CA MET A 70 4.51 0.32 1.47
C MET A 70 3.76 0.60 0.17
N TYR A 71 3.59 1.86 -0.23
CA TYR A 71 3.01 2.21 -1.51
C TYR A 71 3.80 1.58 -2.67
N GLY A 72 5.14 1.70 -2.65
CA GLY A 72 5.99 1.05 -3.65
C GLY A 72 5.83 -0.47 -3.68
N ILE A 73 5.91 -1.12 -2.50
CA ILE A 73 5.76 -2.57 -2.38
C ILE A 73 4.40 -3.05 -2.90
N LEU A 74 3.31 -2.35 -2.55
CA LEU A 74 1.98 -2.77 -2.98
C LEU A 74 1.81 -2.63 -4.50
N LYS A 75 2.35 -1.58 -5.13
CA LYS A 75 2.31 -1.45 -6.60
C LYS A 75 3.00 -2.59 -7.34
N GLU A 76 4.02 -3.20 -6.74
CA GLU A 76 4.75 -4.33 -7.34
C GLU A 76 4.02 -5.67 -7.18
N CYS A 77 2.96 -5.74 -6.35
CA CYS A 77 2.19 -6.97 -6.16
C CYS A 77 1.28 -7.25 -7.38
N GLN A 78 1.44 -8.44 -7.98
CA GLN A 78 0.70 -8.95 -9.14
C GLN A 78 0.15 -10.36 -8.91
#